data_AF-A0A8T2PFT9-F1
#
_entry.id   AF-A0A8T2PFT9-F1
#
_cell.length_a   1.000
_cell.length_b   1.000
_cell.length_c   1.000
_cell.angle_alpha   90.00
_cell.angle_beta   90.00
_cell.angle_gamma   90.00
#
_symmetry.space_group_name_H-M   'P 1'
#
loop_
_entity.id
_entity.type
_entity.pdbx_description
1 polymer ?
#
loop_
_entity_poly.entity_id
_entity_poly.type
_entity_poly.pdbx_seq_one_letter_code
_entity_poly.pdbx_strand_id
1 'polypeptide(L)'
;MSVKASCCFSNFTEELVSPVTKVESTHWDLCQQLSPRCEDYMIKVECFYQCSPHAVHWMNPNYPAGFLHVPICESFCDSWFDACKDDLTCAKNWLNDFKWDSDGNHCQQDCVPFSEMYANGTDLCQSMWGSSFMPSSSEGRCLEMDNQENTVVSQILCPSSRSHRTNFSHGKPCHRSALSPDQISPDADIPSLMEHLDDLINTGL
;
A
#
# COMPACT_ATOMS: atom_id res chain seq x y z
N MET A 1 12.86 -10.17 23.52
CA MET A 1 12.84 -10.47 22.07
C MET A 1 11.49 -9.98 21.56
N SER A 2 11.46 -8.90 20.77
CA SER A 2 10.20 -8.40 20.20
C SER A 2 9.82 -9.35 19.07
N VAL A 3 8.66 -9.99 19.14
CA VAL A 3 8.09 -10.71 18.00
C VAL A 3 7.85 -9.67 16.90
N LYS A 4 8.47 -9.86 15.73
CA LYS A 4 8.09 -9.09 14.54
C LYS A 4 6.74 -9.65 14.08
N ALA A 5 5.70 -8.84 14.10
CA ALA A 5 4.37 -9.22 13.63
C ALA A 5 4.28 -8.99 12.11
N SER A 6 3.64 -9.92 11.40
CA SER A 6 3.42 -9.90 9.94
C SER A 6 2.04 -10.47 9.63
N CYS A 7 1.39 -9.96 8.59
CA CYS A 7 0.14 -10.49 8.03
C CYS A 7 0.36 -11.44 6.84
N CYS A 8 1.53 -11.40 6.20
CA CYS A 8 1.84 -12.27 5.07
C CYS A 8 2.59 -13.54 5.51
N PHE A 9 2.42 -14.60 4.73
CA PHE A 9 3.19 -15.84 4.83
C PHE A 9 4.53 -15.73 4.11
N SER A 10 5.48 -16.60 4.43
CA SER A 10 6.82 -16.55 3.83
C SER A 10 6.81 -16.88 2.34
N ASN A 11 5.89 -17.73 1.85
CA ASN A 11 5.79 -18.05 0.42
C ASN A 11 5.48 -16.81 -0.42
N PHE A 12 4.66 -15.88 0.09
CA PHE A 12 4.39 -14.62 -0.62
C PHE A 12 5.69 -13.82 -0.82
N THR A 13 6.55 -13.76 0.20
CA THR A 13 7.81 -13.01 0.11
C THR A 13 8.82 -13.59 -0.89
N GLU A 14 8.62 -14.84 -1.35
CA GLU A 14 9.43 -15.44 -2.42
C GLU A 14 9.14 -14.80 -3.78
N GLU A 15 7.95 -14.23 -4.00
CA GLU A 15 7.59 -13.50 -5.22
C GLU A 15 8.26 -12.11 -5.29
N LEU A 16 8.66 -11.57 -4.15
CA LEU A 16 9.29 -10.25 -4.04
C LEU A 16 10.83 -10.31 -4.14
N VAL A 17 11.39 -11.45 -4.58
CA VAL A 17 12.83 -11.60 -4.81
C VAL A 17 13.20 -10.97 -6.15
N SER A 18 14.01 -9.91 -6.10
CA SER A 18 14.50 -9.18 -7.28
C SER A 18 15.26 -10.06 -8.29
N PRO A 19 15.12 -9.82 -9.61
CA PRO A 19 14.18 -8.86 -10.22
C PRO A 19 12.74 -9.37 -10.14
N VAL A 20 11.83 -8.49 -9.73
CA VAL A 20 10.41 -8.82 -9.62
C VAL A 20 9.77 -8.62 -10.98
N THR A 21 9.33 -9.72 -11.59
CA THR A 21 8.58 -9.67 -12.85
C THR A 21 7.09 -9.66 -12.60
N LYS A 22 6.63 -10.39 -11.57
CA LYS A 22 5.22 -10.61 -11.30
C LYS A 22 4.98 -10.82 -9.81
N VAL A 23 3.90 -10.24 -9.30
CA VAL A 23 3.36 -10.49 -7.96
C VAL A 23 1.91 -10.91 -8.12
N GLU A 24 1.56 -12.09 -7.60
CA GLU A 24 0.29 -12.77 -7.82
C GLU A 24 -0.04 -12.85 -9.33
N SER A 25 -1.09 -12.18 -9.80
CA SER A 25 -1.45 -12.09 -11.23
C SER A 25 -0.93 -10.83 -11.94
N THR A 26 -0.25 -9.93 -11.23
CA THR A 26 0.18 -8.61 -11.73
C THR A 26 1.64 -8.63 -12.18
N HIS A 27 1.88 -8.53 -13.48
CA HIS A 27 3.19 -8.28 -14.07
C HIS A 27 3.61 -6.82 -13.87
N TRP A 28 4.86 -6.63 -13.44
CA TRP A 28 5.49 -5.33 -13.22
C TRP A 28 6.39 -4.91 -14.39
N ASP A 29 6.68 -5.83 -15.32
CA ASP A 29 7.64 -5.68 -16.40
C ASP A 29 7.00 -5.47 -17.79
N LEU A 30 5.71 -5.10 -17.86
CA LEU A 30 4.96 -4.95 -19.12
C LEU A 30 5.59 -3.98 -20.12
N CYS A 31 6.23 -2.91 -19.64
CA CYS A 31 6.92 -1.93 -20.48
C CYS A 31 8.42 -2.20 -20.59
N GLN A 32 9.01 -2.71 -19.52
CA GLN A 32 10.37 -3.18 -19.35
C GLN A 32 10.55 -3.58 -17.88
N GLN A 33 11.63 -4.30 -17.55
CA GLN A 33 12.02 -4.48 -16.14
C GLN A 33 12.25 -3.11 -15.49
N LEU A 34 11.65 -2.90 -14.31
CA LEU A 34 11.89 -1.69 -13.51
C LEU A 34 13.35 -1.61 -13.08
N SER A 35 13.88 -0.39 -13.00
CA SER A 35 15.20 -0.14 -12.43
C SER A 35 15.24 -0.59 -10.97
N PRO A 36 16.39 -1.04 -10.44
CA PRO A 36 16.49 -1.50 -9.06
C PRO A 36 16.02 -0.46 -8.04
N ARG A 37 16.23 0.83 -8.32
CA ARG A 37 15.80 1.92 -7.42
C ARG A 37 14.28 2.06 -7.43
N CYS A 38 13.64 1.94 -8.58
CA CYS A 38 12.18 1.99 -8.67
C CYS A 38 11.52 0.74 -8.06
N GLU A 39 12.07 -0.45 -8.37
CA GLU A 39 11.60 -1.74 -7.84
C GLU A 39 11.61 -1.76 -6.30
N ASP A 40 12.64 -1.21 -5.66
CA ASP A 40 12.72 -1.11 -4.19
C ASP A 40 11.51 -0.38 -3.58
N TYR A 41 10.97 0.65 -4.23
CA TYR A 41 9.78 1.35 -3.73
C TYR A 41 8.50 0.57 -3.97
N MET A 42 8.38 -0.08 -5.13
CA MET A 42 7.24 -0.96 -5.42
C MET A 42 7.17 -2.11 -4.40
N ILE A 43 8.30 -2.75 -4.09
CA ILE A 43 8.41 -3.80 -3.08
C ILE A 43 8.00 -3.29 -1.69
N LYS A 44 8.43 -2.10 -1.27
CA LYS A 44 8.04 -1.52 0.03
C LYS A 44 6.53 -1.33 0.15
N VAL A 45 5.90 -0.81 -0.90
CA VAL A 45 4.45 -0.59 -0.93
C VAL A 45 3.70 -1.92 -0.91
N GLU A 46 4.16 -2.91 -1.68
CA GLU A 46 3.58 -4.24 -1.70
C GLU A 46 3.74 -4.96 -0.35
N CYS A 47 4.91 -4.83 0.29
CA CYS A 47 5.16 -5.35 1.64
C CYS A 47 4.26 -4.69 2.68
N PHE A 48 4.03 -3.38 2.60
CA PHE A 48 3.06 -2.71 3.46
C PHE A 48 1.66 -3.30 3.26
N TYR A 49 1.24 -3.46 2.00
CA TYR A 49 -0.09 -3.96 1.66
C TYR A 49 -0.34 -5.38 2.18
N GLN A 50 0.62 -6.28 1.98
CA GLN A 50 0.47 -7.71 2.26
C GLN A 50 0.88 -8.09 3.69
N CYS A 51 1.91 -7.44 4.22
CA CYS A 51 2.60 -7.90 5.42
C CYS A 51 2.40 -7.00 6.64
N SER A 52 2.04 -5.72 6.49
CA SER A 52 1.97 -4.83 7.66
C SER A 52 0.75 -5.15 8.53
N PRO A 53 0.94 -5.47 9.83
CA PRO A 53 -0.19 -5.62 10.76
C PRO A 53 -0.91 -4.30 11.04
N HIS A 54 -0.32 -3.16 10.65
CA HIS A 54 -0.90 -1.84 10.85
C HIS A 54 -1.82 -1.41 9.70
N ALA A 55 -1.71 -2.04 8.53
CA ALA A 55 -2.53 -1.70 7.37
C ALA A 55 -4.04 -1.81 7.67
N VAL A 56 -4.42 -2.71 8.60
CA VAL A 56 -5.78 -2.88 9.14
C VAL A 56 -6.44 -1.57 9.60
N HIS A 57 -5.66 -0.58 10.04
CA HIS A 57 -6.19 0.71 10.50
C HIS A 57 -6.80 1.57 9.39
N TRP A 58 -6.53 1.24 8.13
CA TRP A 58 -7.02 1.96 6.96
C TRP A 58 -7.81 1.09 6.00
N MET A 59 -8.32 -0.07 6.43
CA MET A 59 -9.18 -0.92 5.60
C MET A 59 -10.36 -0.12 5.03
N ASN A 60 -10.61 -0.29 3.74
CA ASN A 60 -11.73 0.34 3.07
C ASN A 60 -13.03 -0.35 3.52
N PRO A 61 -14.00 0.39 4.11
CA PRO A 61 -15.23 -0.19 4.64
C PRO A 61 -16.15 -0.79 3.56
N ASN A 62 -16.00 -0.35 2.30
CA ASN A 62 -16.82 -0.82 1.19
C ASN A 62 -16.10 -1.89 0.35
N TYR A 63 -14.79 -2.07 0.54
CA TYR A 63 -13.97 -3.03 -0.18
C TYR A 63 -12.86 -3.55 0.74
N PRO A 64 -13.12 -4.56 1.58
CA PRO A 64 -12.21 -4.97 2.66
C PRO A 64 -10.82 -5.45 2.21
N ALA A 65 -10.66 -5.81 0.93
CA ALA A 65 -9.36 -6.18 0.36
C ALA A 65 -8.47 -4.96 0.05
N GLY A 66 -9.00 -3.73 0.07
CA GLY A 66 -8.23 -2.51 -0.17
C GLY A 66 -8.11 -1.62 1.06
N PHE A 67 -7.26 -0.61 0.96
CA PHE A 67 -7.14 0.45 1.95
C PHE A 67 -7.69 1.78 1.42
N LEU A 68 -7.92 2.72 2.33
CA LEU A 68 -8.40 4.06 2.01
C LEU A 68 -7.65 5.10 2.85
N HIS A 69 -7.04 6.07 2.16
CA HIS A 69 -6.38 7.24 2.75
C HIS A 69 -5.30 6.91 3.79
N VAL A 70 -4.46 5.91 3.52
CA VAL A 70 -3.24 5.64 4.28
C VAL A 70 -2.33 6.89 4.20
N PRO A 71 -1.96 7.51 5.33
CA PRO A 71 -1.14 8.71 5.33
C PRO A 71 0.30 8.33 5.00
N ILE A 72 0.72 8.60 3.76
CA ILE A 72 2.08 8.38 3.28
C ILE A 72 2.87 9.68 3.30
N CYS A 73 4.16 9.64 3.62
CA CYS A 73 4.94 10.87 3.66
C CYS A 73 5.13 11.46 2.25
N GLU A 74 4.98 12.78 2.11
CA GLU A 74 5.31 13.47 0.84
C GLU A 74 6.76 13.20 0.42
N SER A 75 7.69 13.15 1.37
CA SER A 75 9.11 12.78 1.14
C SER A 75 9.28 11.38 0.52
N PHE A 76 8.48 10.41 0.97
CA PHE A 76 8.47 9.07 0.39
C PHE A 76 8.00 9.11 -1.05
N CYS A 77 6.89 9.81 -1.31
CA CYS A 77 6.31 9.95 -2.64
C CYS A 77 7.25 10.63 -3.63
N ASP A 78 7.91 11.71 -3.21
CA ASP A 78 8.89 12.41 -4.05
C ASP A 78 10.10 11.53 -4.35
N SER A 79 10.58 10.78 -3.36
CA SER A 79 11.72 9.88 -3.54
C SER A 79 11.39 8.67 -4.40
N TRP A 80 10.16 8.16 -4.31
CA TRP A 80 9.64 7.10 -5.18
C TRP A 80 9.55 7.60 -6.62
N PHE A 81 8.95 8.76 -6.84
CA PHE A 81 8.88 9.36 -8.18
C PHE A 81 10.27 9.62 -8.76
N ASP A 82 11.20 10.21 -8.00
CA ASP A 82 12.57 10.44 -8.48
C ASP A 82 13.30 9.12 -8.83
N ALA A 83 13.04 8.06 -8.09
CA ALA A 83 13.60 6.74 -8.36
C ALA A 83 13.04 6.08 -9.63
N CYS A 84 11.78 6.36 -9.98
CA CYS A 84 11.09 5.75 -11.13
C CYS A 84 10.99 6.65 -12.36
N LYS A 85 11.32 7.94 -12.29
CA LYS A 85 10.99 8.93 -13.33
C LYS A 85 11.41 8.58 -14.77
N ASP A 86 12.47 7.79 -14.92
CA ASP A 86 13.03 7.33 -16.20
C ASP A 86 12.61 5.89 -16.55
N ASP A 87 11.94 5.18 -15.64
CA ASP A 87 11.28 3.90 -15.89
C ASP A 87 9.98 4.11 -16.68
N LEU A 88 9.48 3.05 -17.30
CA LEU A 88 8.30 3.10 -18.17
C LEU A 88 7.07 2.47 -17.51
N THR A 89 5.91 3.06 -17.74
CA THR A 89 4.59 2.50 -17.39
C THR A 89 3.59 2.79 -18.50
N CYS A 90 2.57 1.94 -18.62
CA CYS A 90 1.45 2.13 -19.53
C CYS A 90 0.12 2.37 -18.78
N ALA A 91 0.15 2.40 -17.44
CA ALA A 91 -1.01 2.64 -16.58
C ALA A 91 -0.71 3.76 -15.59
N LYS A 92 -1.67 4.68 -15.41
CA LYS A 92 -1.62 5.72 -14.38
C LYS A 92 -2.16 5.20 -13.06
N ASN A 93 -3.23 4.42 -13.11
CA ASN A 93 -3.81 3.71 -11.99
C ASN A 93 -3.61 2.20 -12.23
N TRP A 94 -2.72 1.59 -11.45
CA TRP A 94 -2.33 0.18 -11.56
C TRP A 94 -3.41 -0.78 -11.04
N LEU A 95 -4.50 -0.28 -10.45
CA LEU A 95 -5.67 -1.08 -10.09
C LEU A 95 -6.65 -1.20 -11.26
N ASN A 96 -6.81 -0.14 -12.07
CA ASN A 96 -7.97 -0.01 -12.97
C ASN A 96 -7.61 0.20 -14.45
N ASP A 97 -6.41 0.68 -14.78
CA ASP A 97 -6.09 1.08 -16.15
C ASP A 97 -5.51 -0.06 -16.99
N PHE A 98 -5.25 -1.22 -16.40
CA PHE A 98 -4.86 -2.44 -17.12
C PHE A 98 -6.07 -3.16 -17.72
N LYS A 99 -5.85 -3.85 -18.83
CA LYS A 99 -6.75 -4.90 -19.30
C LYS A 99 -6.35 -6.23 -18.65
N TRP A 100 -7.32 -7.02 -18.21
CA TRP A 100 -7.08 -8.30 -17.54
C TRP A 100 -7.58 -9.48 -18.37
N ASP A 101 -6.80 -10.56 -18.36
CA ASP A 101 -7.20 -11.90 -18.82
C ASP A 101 -6.55 -13.00 -17.98
N SER A 102 -6.60 -14.25 -18.45
CA SER A 102 -6.05 -15.41 -17.74
C SER A 102 -4.54 -15.35 -17.53
N ASP A 103 -3.80 -14.58 -18.34
CA ASP A 103 -2.34 -14.50 -18.28
C ASP A 103 -1.86 -13.35 -17.36
N GLY A 104 -2.76 -12.43 -17.00
CA GLY A 104 -2.51 -11.32 -16.09
C GLY A 104 -2.98 -9.97 -16.65
N ASN A 105 -2.31 -8.90 -16.22
CA ASN A 105 -2.52 -7.54 -16.70
C ASN A 105 -1.82 -7.28 -18.03
N HIS A 106 -2.43 -6.42 -18.86
CA HIS A 106 -1.93 -5.98 -20.16
C HIS A 106 -2.10 -4.48 -20.33
N CYS A 107 -1.15 -3.86 -21.03
CA CYS A 107 -1.21 -2.45 -21.37
C CYS A 107 -2.37 -2.15 -22.34
N GLN A 108 -3.08 -1.03 -22.09
CA GLN A 108 -4.08 -0.48 -23.00
C GLN A 108 -3.58 0.75 -23.77
N GLN A 109 -2.50 1.36 -23.29
CA GLN A 109 -1.87 2.54 -23.86
C GLN A 109 -0.38 2.27 -24.12
N ASP A 110 0.27 3.15 -24.88
CA ASP A 110 1.71 3.08 -25.10
C ASP A 110 2.48 3.28 -23.78
N CYS A 111 3.63 2.62 -23.69
CA CYS A 111 4.55 2.79 -22.57
C CYS A 111 5.22 4.17 -22.63
N VAL A 112 5.11 4.93 -21.54
CA VAL A 112 5.71 6.25 -21.38
C VAL A 112 6.53 6.33 -20.10
N PRO A 113 7.53 7.23 -20.02
CA PRO A 113 8.24 7.48 -18.77
C PRO A 113 7.30 7.84 -17.63
N PHE A 114 7.62 7.43 -16.39
CA PHE A 114 6.87 7.86 -15.21
C PHE A 114 6.82 9.38 -15.08
N SER A 115 7.88 10.08 -15.50
CA SER A 115 7.92 11.55 -15.54
C SER A 115 6.93 12.18 -16.52
N GLU A 116 6.46 11.43 -17.51
CA GLU A 116 5.37 11.85 -18.41
C GLU A 116 4.00 11.43 -17.86
N MET A 117 3.92 10.27 -17.20
CA MET A 117 2.69 9.74 -16.62
C MET A 117 2.19 10.52 -15.38
N TYR A 118 3.14 10.92 -14.52
CA TYR A 118 2.86 11.57 -13.25
C TYR A 118 3.54 12.95 -13.19
N ALA A 119 2.81 13.94 -12.69
CA ALA A 119 3.32 15.31 -12.59
C ALA A 119 4.43 15.47 -11.52
N ASN A 120 4.37 14.69 -10.44
CA ASN A 120 5.31 14.69 -9.31
C ASN A 120 5.02 13.49 -8.37
N GLY A 121 5.73 13.40 -7.25
CA GLY A 121 5.53 12.36 -6.23
C GLY A 121 4.12 12.30 -5.66
N THR A 122 3.52 13.46 -5.35
CA THR A 122 2.14 13.54 -4.87
C THR A 122 1.15 12.94 -5.87
N ASP A 123 1.27 13.28 -7.15
CA ASP A 123 0.41 12.70 -8.21
C ASP A 123 0.63 11.19 -8.33
N LEU A 124 1.88 10.71 -8.24
CA LEU A 124 2.17 9.28 -8.26
C LEU A 124 1.47 8.53 -7.12
N CYS A 125 1.65 8.99 -5.88
CA CYS A 125 1.06 8.35 -4.71
C CYS A 125 -0.48 8.41 -4.70
N GLN A 126 -1.08 9.48 -5.22
CA GLN A 126 -2.54 9.64 -5.30
C GLN A 126 -3.19 8.89 -6.47
N SER A 127 -2.39 8.52 -7.48
CA SER A 127 -2.91 7.94 -8.72
C SER A 127 -2.67 6.43 -8.81
N MET A 128 -1.44 5.97 -8.56
CA MET A 128 -1.02 4.60 -8.89
C MET A 128 -1.91 3.55 -8.24
N TRP A 129 -2.21 3.70 -6.95
CA TRP A 129 -3.06 2.78 -6.19
C TRP A 129 -4.42 3.38 -5.86
N GLY A 130 -4.91 4.29 -6.72
CA GLY A 130 -6.15 5.03 -6.49
C GLY A 130 -6.16 5.78 -5.16
N SER A 131 -7.28 5.72 -4.44
CA SER A 131 -7.47 6.40 -3.14
C SER A 131 -6.77 5.72 -1.96
N SER A 132 -5.92 4.71 -2.19
CA SER A 132 -5.27 3.95 -1.12
C SER A 132 -4.34 4.83 -0.29
N PHE A 133 -3.55 5.70 -0.93
CA PHE A 133 -2.58 6.56 -0.26
C PHE A 133 -2.97 8.03 -0.32
N MET A 134 -2.75 8.74 0.79
CA MET A 134 -2.96 10.17 0.90
C MET A 134 -1.67 10.83 1.39
N PRO A 135 -0.95 11.57 0.52
CA PRO A 135 0.27 12.27 0.91
C PRO A 135 0.05 13.23 2.08
N SER A 136 1.01 13.27 3.00
CA SER A 136 0.97 14.10 4.20
C SER A 136 2.35 14.70 4.47
N SER A 137 2.38 16.01 4.68
CA SER A 137 3.53 16.80 5.14
C SER A 137 3.67 16.83 6.67
N SER A 138 2.86 16.06 7.40
CA SER A 138 2.89 16.07 8.87
C SER A 138 4.12 15.31 9.41
N GLU A 139 5.10 16.04 9.93
CA GLU A 139 6.28 15.46 10.57
C GLU A 139 5.91 14.39 11.60
N GLY A 140 6.49 13.20 11.46
CA GLY A 140 6.28 12.05 12.36
C GLY A 140 4.88 11.43 12.31
N ARG A 141 3.99 11.89 11.42
CA ARG A 141 2.60 11.42 11.31
C ARG A 141 2.23 11.00 9.89
N CYS A 142 3.15 10.33 9.23
CA CYS A 142 3.00 9.75 7.91
C CYS A 142 3.95 8.54 7.78
N LEU A 143 3.61 7.57 6.94
CA LEU A 143 4.39 6.35 6.75
C LEU A 143 5.47 6.54 5.68
N GLU A 144 6.69 6.08 5.99
CA GLU A 144 7.83 5.96 5.08
C GLU A 144 7.98 4.52 4.52
N MET A 145 6.99 3.65 4.79
CA MET A 145 6.98 2.22 4.43
C MET A 145 8.27 1.49 4.83
N ASP A 146 8.74 1.76 6.06
CA ASP A 146 9.96 1.22 6.63
C ASP A 146 9.70 0.44 7.93
N ASN A 147 10.76 -0.06 8.57
CA ASN A 147 10.63 -0.84 9.80
C ASN A 147 10.20 -0.02 11.05
N GLN A 148 9.91 1.28 10.91
CA GLN A 148 9.57 2.17 12.04
C GLN A 148 8.07 2.41 12.22
N GLU A 149 7.23 1.70 11.47
CA GLU A 149 5.76 1.79 11.49
C GLU A 149 5.16 1.83 12.91
N ASN A 150 5.60 0.95 13.82
CA ASN A 150 5.05 0.85 15.19
C ASN A 150 4.99 2.20 15.93
N THR A 151 6.04 3.01 15.81
CA THR A 151 6.12 4.32 16.49
C THR A 151 5.25 5.34 15.80
N VAL A 152 5.29 5.36 14.47
CA VAL A 152 4.61 6.33 13.63
C VAL A 152 3.10 6.12 13.63
N VAL A 153 2.63 4.88 13.48
CA VAL A 153 1.20 4.51 13.53
C VAL A 153 0.58 4.98 14.85
N SER A 154 1.29 4.79 15.97
CA SER A 154 0.83 5.27 17.28
C SER A 154 0.62 6.80 17.31
N GLN A 155 1.49 7.56 16.65
CA GLN A 155 1.40 9.03 16.58
C GLN A 155 0.32 9.50 15.58
N ILE A 156 0.11 8.74 14.50
CA ILE A 156 -0.96 8.97 13.53
C ILE A 156 -2.33 8.78 14.20
N LEU A 157 -2.54 7.64 14.86
CA LEU A 157 -3.83 7.29 15.46
C LEU A 157 -4.14 8.13 16.71
N CYS A 158 -3.10 8.54 17.45
CA CYS A 158 -3.22 9.29 18.69
C CYS A 158 -2.30 10.50 18.70
N PRO A 159 -2.63 11.57 17.96
CA PRO A 159 -1.86 12.80 17.95
C PRO A 159 -1.87 13.41 19.36
N SER A 160 -0.73 13.38 20.04
CA SER A 160 -0.58 14.04 21.33
C SER A 160 -0.71 15.55 21.12
N SER A 161 -1.72 16.16 21.73
CA SER A 161 -1.90 17.61 21.73
C SER A 161 -0.77 18.31 22.50
N ARG A 162 0.33 18.62 21.81
CA ARG A 162 1.24 19.68 22.25
C ARG A 162 0.60 21.02 21.88
N SER A 163 -0.24 21.56 22.78
CA SER A 163 -0.16 22.94 23.29
C SER A 163 -1.44 23.37 24.03
N HIS A 164 -1.23 23.96 25.21
CA HIS A 164 -2.15 24.65 26.12
C HIS A 164 -3.35 23.87 26.72
N ARG A 165 -3.26 23.71 28.05
CA ARG A 165 -4.39 23.43 28.94
C ARG A 165 -5.50 24.46 28.71
N THR A 166 -6.59 24.05 28.09
CA THR A 166 -7.90 24.66 28.31
C THR A 166 -8.85 23.56 28.77
N ASN A 167 -9.48 23.80 29.91
CA ASN A 167 -10.47 22.90 30.50
C ASN A 167 -11.68 22.83 29.56
N PHE A 168 -11.82 21.74 28.80
CA PHE A 168 -13.12 21.33 28.26
C PHE A 168 -13.19 19.79 28.13
N SER A 169 -14.42 19.33 28.26
CA SER A 169 -14.90 18.03 28.73
C SER A 169 -14.64 16.79 27.85
N HIS A 170 -14.31 15.68 28.53
CA HIS A 170 -14.69 14.28 28.25
C HIS A 170 -14.54 13.77 26.79
N GLY A 171 -13.33 13.82 26.23
CA GLY A 171 -12.90 12.80 25.25
C GLY A 171 -12.27 11.62 25.98
N LYS A 172 -12.65 10.38 25.66
CA LYS A 172 -11.96 9.19 26.20
C LYS A 172 -10.45 9.29 25.86
N PRO A 173 -9.54 9.06 26.81
CA PRO A 173 -8.11 9.01 26.50
C PRO A 173 -7.88 7.98 25.39
N CYS A 174 -6.97 8.28 24.47
CA CYS A 174 -6.38 7.27 23.59
C CYS A 174 -5.79 6.17 24.47
N HIS A 175 -6.53 5.09 24.68
CA HIS A 175 -5.96 3.92 25.32
C HIS A 175 -4.96 3.34 24.34
N ARG A 176 -3.71 3.23 24.77
CA ARG A 176 -2.66 2.47 24.09
C ARG A 176 -3.01 0.99 24.21
N SER A 177 -4.09 0.58 23.57
CA SER A 177 -4.45 -0.81 23.43
C SER A 177 -3.65 -1.32 22.25
N ALA A 178 -2.49 -1.90 22.52
CA ALA A 178 -2.00 -2.94 21.63
C ALA A 178 -3.12 -3.96 21.49
N LEU A 179 -3.60 -4.23 20.28
CA LEU A 179 -4.44 -5.39 20.04
C LEU A 179 -3.63 -6.61 20.51
N SER A 180 -4.08 -7.26 21.58
CA SER A 180 -3.46 -8.50 22.05
C SER A 180 -3.72 -9.57 20.98
N PRO A 181 -2.72 -10.36 20.57
CA PRO A 181 -2.90 -11.43 19.58
C PRO A 181 -3.98 -12.45 19.95
N ASP A 182 -4.37 -12.52 21.22
CA ASP A 182 -5.30 -13.52 21.77
C ASP A 182 -6.79 -13.30 21.41
N GLN A 183 -7.12 -12.42 20.47
CA GLN A 183 -8.51 -12.22 20.00
C GLN A 183 -8.74 -12.63 18.55
N ILE A 184 -7.72 -13.19 17.87
CA ILE A 184 -7.88 -13.80 16.56
C ILE A 184 -8.02 -15.31 16.77
N SER A 185 -9.23 -15.82 16.54
CA SER A 185 -9.48 -17.27 16.50
C SER A 185 -8.62 -17.90 15.40
N PRO A 186 -7.86 -18.99 15.65
CA PRO A 186 -6.97 -19.58 14.67
C PRO A 186 -7.67 -20.33 13.52
N ASP A 187 -9.01 -20.40 13.52
CA ASP A 187 -9.80 -21.18 12.55
C ASP A 187 -10.79 -20.31 11.77
N ALA A 188 -10.38 -19.13 11.30
CA ALA A 188 -11.08 -18.48 10.19
C ALA A 188 -10.43 -18.99 8.90
N ASP A 189 -10.99 -20.06 8.34
CA ASP A 189 -10.79 -20.42 6.93
C ASP A 189 -11.00 -19.17 6.09
N ILE A 190 -9.93 -18.61 5.53
CA ILE A 190 -10.00 -17.61 4.46
C ILE A 190 -10.10 -18.43 3.17
N PRO A 191 -11.28 -18.55 2.54
CA PRO A 191 -11.35 -19.17 1.23
C PRO A 191 -10.67 -18.22 0.26
N SER A 192 -9.67 -18.76 -0.43
CA SER A 192 -9.13 -18.37 -1.74
C SER A 192 -9.77 -17.11 -2.34
N LEU A 193 -9.04 -16.00 -2.27
CA LEU A 193 -9.39 -14.72 -2.91
C LEU A 193 -9.45 -14.82 -4.46
N MET A 194 -9.12 -15.98 -5.03
CA MET A 194 -9.28 -16.26 -6.46
C MET A 194 -10.74 -16.51 -6.88
N GLU A 195 -11.67 -16.88 -5.99
CA GLU A 195 -13.06 -17.14 -6.44
C GLU A 195 -13.88 -15.86 -6.68
N HIS A 196 -13.48 -14.70 -6.16
CA HIS A 196 -14.23 -13.44 -6.38
C HIS A 196 -13.75 -12.63 -7.59
N LEU A 197 -12.58 -12.95 -8.16
CA LEU A 197 -12.15 -12.37 -9.44
C LEU A 197 -12.84 -13.04 -10.63
N ASP A 198 -13.15 -14.34 -10.53
CA ASP A 198 -13.91 -15.07 -11.56
C ASP A 198 -15.36 -14.59 -11.69
N ASP A 199 -15.97 -14.10 -10.61
CA ASP A 199 -17.34 -13.56 -10.63
C ASP A 199 -17.45 -12.16 -11.26
N LEU A 200 -16.38 -11.36 -11.22
CA LEU A 200 -16.31 -10.06 -11.90
C LEU A 200 -16.01 -10.21 -13.39
N ILE A 201 -15.24 -11.24 -13.78
CA ILE A 201 -14.97 -11.54 -15.19
C ILE A 201 -16.22 -12.11 -15.90
N ASN A 202 -17.05 -12.89 -15.20
CA ASN A 202 -18.23 -13.53 -15.79
C ASN A 202 -19.51 -12.67 -15.81
N THR A 203 -19.55 -11.53 -15.13
CA THR A 203 -20.77 -10.70 -15.05
C THR A 203 -20.83 -9.52 -16.02
N GLY A 204 -19.76 -9.22 -16.76
CA GLY A 204 -19.80 -8.29 -17.89
C GLY A 204 -20.46 -6.93 -17.58
N LEU A 205 -20.13 -6.35 -16.42
CA LEU A 205 -20.50 -4.99 -16.03
C LEU A 205 -19.26 -4.09 -16.01
#